data_AF-A0A3B3X0E4-F1
#
_entry.id   AF-A0A3B3X0E4-F1
#
_cell.length_a   1.000
_cell.length_b   1.000
_cell.length_c   1.000
_cell.angle_alpha   90.00
_cell.angle_beta   90.00
_cell.angle_gamma   90.00
#
_symmetry.space_group_name_H-M   'P 1'
#
loop_
_entity.id
_entity.type
_entity.pdbx_description
1 polymer ?
#
loop_
_entity_poly.entity_id
_entity_poly.type
_entity_poly.pdbx_seq_one_letter_code
_entity_poly.pdbx_strand_id
1 'polypeptide(L)'
;MKFLPETSSFLFHLLLLTELLVRSSSLPIRSSSHCGFFGSMIHQVESLMNLSRKIHQLRTEELEHFEDAKITLDSLPDLYHTAGHLRSLKVNESLTQMYGYTQSFKLHIDWLKVAKENVSLPFQTEEGASSHLLQLSNLIGKCLHPQNKEALPSVAPNLPVVSNAFDALVYSVEISDRLKVFCGWSKRVLRYFHKHS
;
A
#
# COMPACT_ATOMS: atom_id res chain seq x y z
N MET A 1 66.66 -19.20 -16.81
CA MET A 1 65.30 -19.70 -16.62
C MET A 1 64.57 -18.71 -15.71
N LYS A 2 63.52 -18.08 -16.26
CA LYS A 2 62.47 -17.19 -15.70
C LYS A 2 62.58 -16.68 -14.24
N PHE A 3 62.64 -15.35 -14.08
CA PHE A 3 62.14 -14.63 -12.91
C PHE A 3 61.16 -13.55 -13.37
N LEU A 4 59.87 -13.80 -13.20
CA LEU A 4 58.85 -12.77 -13.00
C LEU A 4 58.32 -13.02 -11.57
N PRO A 5 58.08 -11.96 -10.79
CA PRO A 5 56.69 -11.52 -10.73
C PRO A 5 56.55 -10.00 -10.62
N GLU A 6 56.46 -9.35 -11.78
CA GLU A 6 55.78 -8.04 -11.95
C GLU A 6 54.27 -8.11 -11.63
N THR A 7 53.75 -9.31 -11.33
CA THR A 7 52.33 -9.61 -11.14
C THR A 7 51.77 -9.16 -9.79
N SER A 8 52.61 -8.94 -8.77
CA SER A 8 52.12 -8.53 -7.44
C SER A 8 51.61 -7.08 -7.44
N SER A 9 52.34 -6.16 -8.09
CA SER A 9 51.95 -4.74 -8.20
C SER A 9 50.64 -4.55 -8.97
N PHE A 10 50.45 -5.36 -10.03
CA PHE A 10 49.24 -5.35 -10.85
C PHE A 10 48.02 -5.87 -10.08
N LEU A 11 48.20 -6.90 -9.25
CA LEU A 11 47.14 -7.44 -8.39
C LEU A 11 46.72 -6.45 -7.30
N PHE A 12 47.66 -5.72 -6.70
CA PHE A 12 47.35 -4.67 -5.73
C PHE A 12 46.58 -3.51 -6.38
N HIS A 13 46.95 -3.09 -7.59
CA HIS A 13 46.19 -2.08 -8.33
C HIS A 13 44.79 -2.56 -8.72
N LEU A 14 44.63 -3.84 -9.09
CA LEU A 14 43.32 -4.41 -9.38
C LEU A 14 42.42 -4.49 -8.14
N LEU A 15 42.99 -4.83 -6.98
CA LEU A 15 42.28 -4.81 -5.69
C LEU A 15 41.86 -3.40 -5.30
N LEU A 16 42.72 -2.40 -5.48
CA LEU A 16 42.40 -1.00 -5.20
C LEU A 16 41.32 -0.46 -6.14
N LEU A 17 41.37 -0.81 -7.43
CA LEU A 17 40.35 -0.43 -8.41
C LEU A 17 39.01 -1.12 -8.15
N THR A 18 39.00 -2.38 -7.71
CA THR A 18 37.77 -3.08 -7.33
C THR A 18 37.19 -2.53 -6.03
N GLU A 19 38.00 -2.17 -5.03
CA GLU A 19 37.51 -1.45 -3.84
C GLU A 19 36.97 -0.05 -4.19
N LEU A 20 37.60 0.68 -5.10
CA LEU A 20 37.12 1.98 -5.59
C LEU A 20 35.83 1.85 -6.41
N LEU A 21 35.69 0.80 -7.22
CA LEU A 21 34.45 0.48 -7.96
C LEU A 21 33.32 0.02 -7.03
N VAL A 22 33.63 -0.75 -5.98
CA VAL A 22 32.66 -1.15 -4.95
C VAL A 22 32.24 0.03 -4.08
N ARG A 23 33.14 0.99 -3.83
CA ARG A 23 32.80 2.23 -3.12
C ARG A 23 32.10 3.26 -4.01
N SER A 24 32.38 3.30 -5.31
CA SER A 24 31.67 4.18 -6.26
C SER A 24 30.37 3.58 -6.80
N SER A 25 30.15 2.27 -6.64
CA SER A 25 28.84 1.63 -6.85
C SER A 25 27.88 1.84 -5.68
N SER A 26 28.34 2.47 -4.59
CA SER A 26 27.43 3.25 -3.75
C SER A 26 27.00 4.47 -4.56
N LEU A 27 26.07 4.23 -5.50
CA LEU A 27 25.17 5.28 -5.99
C LEU A 27 24.79 6.10 -4.77
N PRO A 28 24.78 7.44 -4.85
CA PRO A 28 24.18 8.20 -3.78
C PRO A 28 22.80 7.59 -3.62
N ILE A 29 22.55 6.98 -2.46
CA ILE A 29 21.20 6.83 -1.94
C ILE A 29 20.77 8.28 -1.96
N ARG A 30 20.09 8.68 -3.05
CA ARG A 30 19.43 9.97 -3.12
C ARG A 30 18.53 9.86 -1.92
N SER A 31 18.94 10.50 -0.83
CA SER A 31 18.06 10.87 0.26
C SER A 31 16.82 11.35 -0.48
N SER A 32 15.73 10.61 -0.32
CA SER A 32 14.44 10.89 -0.95
C SER A 32 13.97 12.22 -0.36
N SER A 33 14.60 13.30 -0.80
CA SER A 33 14.36 14.65 -0.32
C SER A 33 13.05 15.05 -0.96
N HIS A 34 12.00 14.91 -0.15
CA HIS A 34 10.67 15.47 -0.34
C HIS A 34 9.89 14.88 -1.52
N CYS A 35 9.10 13.84 -1.23
CA CYS A 35 7.99 13.42 -2.07
C CYS A 35 6.95 14.56 -2.11
N GLY A 36 7.03 15.44 -3.12
CA GLY A 36 6.14 16.60 -3.28
C GLY A 36 4.67 16.27 -3.53
N PHE A 37 4.31 14.99 -3.56
CA PHE A 37 2.97 14.51 -3.85
C PHE A 37 2.11 14.25 -2.60
N PHE A 38 2.62 14.50 -1.39
CA PHE A 38 1.87 14.23 -0.15
C PHE A 38 0.52 14.94 -0.09
N GLY A 39 0.43 16.20 -0.56
CA GLY A 39 -0.86 16.90 -0.66
C GLY A 39 -1.87 16.17 -1.53
N SER A 40 -1.45 15.73 -2.72
CA SER A 40 -2.30 14.93 -3.62
C SER A 40 -2.68 13.57 -3.01
N MET A 41 -1.75 12.91 -2.32
CA MET A 41 -2.06 11.64 -1.63
C MET A 41 -3.09 11.84 -0.52
N ILE A 42 -3.00 12.92 0.25
CA ILE A 42 -3.98 13.26 1.30
C ILE A 42 -5.36 13.45 0.68
N HIS A 43 -5.46 14.17 -0.43
CA HIS A 43 -6.73 14.36 -1.15
C HIS A 43 -7.33 13.02 -1.59
N GLN A 44 -6.52 12.13 -2.18
CA GLN A 44 -6.97 10.79 -2.58
C GLN A 44 -7.49 9.98 -1.38
N VAL A 45 -6.80 10.04 -0.24
CA VAL A 45 -7.21 9.37 1.00
C VAL A 45 -8.51 9.96 1.56
N GLU A 46 -8.73 11.26 1.46
CA GLU A 46 -9.97 11.92 1.89
C GLU A 46 -11.16 11.52 1.01
N SER A 47 -10.99 11.45 -0.31
CA SER A 47 -12.00 10.91 -1.22
C SER A 47 -12.31 9.45 -0.91
N LEU A 48 -11.29 8.62 -0.68
CA LEU A 48 -11.46 7.21 -0.30
C LEU A 48 -12.22 7.05 1.02
N MET A 49 -11.94 7.89 2.02
CA MET A 49 -12.67 7.89 3.28
C MET A 49 -14.18 8.13 3.04
N ASN A 50 -14.53 9.05 2.14
CA ASN A 50 -15.93 9.32 1.83
C ASN A 50 -16.59 8.20 1.03
N LEU A 51 -15.88 7.61 0.08
CA LEU A 51 -16.37 6.49 -0.73
C LEU A 51 -16.50 5.20 0.08
N SER A 52 -15.65 4.97 1.08
CA SER A 52 -15.69 3.78 1.93
C SER A 52 -17.06 3.57 2.56
N ARG A 53 -17.69 4.65 3.06
CA ARG A 53 -19.04 4.63 3.67
C ARG A 53 -20.15 4.24 2.70
N LYS A 54 -19.88 4.30 1.40
CA LYS A 54 -20.86 4.03 0.33
C LYS A 54 -20.62 2.67 -0.33
N ILE A 55 -19.63 1.88 0.09
CA ILE A 55 -19.31 0.57 -0.51
C ILE A 55 -20.45 -0.44 -0.26
N HIS A 56 -20.95 -0.48 0.98
CA HIS A 56 -22.05 -1.36 1.37
C HIS A 56 -23.44 -0.83 0.97
N GLN A 57 -23.57 0.49 0.75
CA GLN A 57 -24.83 1.17 0.38
C GLN A 57 -25.97 1.05 1.42
N LEU A 58 -25.62 0.71 2.66
CA LEU A 58 -26.55 0.68 3.79
C LEU A 58 -26.64 2.04 4.47
N ARG A 59 -27.77 2.30 5.11
CA ARG A 59 -27.94 3.38 6.07
C ARG A 59 -27.24 3.05 7.39
N THR A 60 -27.11 4.05 8.26
CA THR A 60 -26.39 3.88 9.53
C THR A 60 -27.12 2.92 10.46
N GLU A 61 -28.45 2.98 10.47
CA GLU A 61 -29.32 2.13 11.31
C GLU A 61 -29.28 0.66 10.86
N GLU A 62 -29.12 0.42 9.56
CA GLU A 62 -28.98 -0.93 9.00
C GLU A 62 -27.62 -1.54 9.36
N LEU A 63 -26.59 -0.71 9.56
CA LEU A 63 -25.23 -1.16 9.90
C LEU A 63 -25.15 -1.77 11.32
N GLU A 64 -25.98 -1.31 12.26
CA GLU A 64 -26.04 -1.84 13.63
C GLU A 64 -26.33 -3.35 13.66
N HIS A 65 -27.07 -3.86 12.67
CA HIS A 65 -27.41 -5.28 12.55
C HIS A 65 -26.22 -6.16 12.12
N PHE A 66 -25.10 -5.55 11.71
CA PHE A 66 -23.89 -6.24 11.27
C PHE A 66 -22.79 -6.24 12.33
N GLU A 67 -22.97 -5.57 13.48
CA GLU A 67 -21.97 -5.55 14.55
C GLU A 67 -21.68 -6.96 15.11
N ASP A 68 -22.69 -7.84 15.12
CA ASP A 68 -22.57 -9.24 15.57
C ASP A 68 -22.05 -10.20 14.48
N ALA A 69 -22.08 -9.79 13.21
CA ALA A 69 -21.69 -10.61 12.06
C ALA A 69 -20.16 -10.61 11.90
N LYS A 70 -19.47 -11.39 12.72
CA LYS A 70 -17.99 -11.47 12.74
C LYS A 70 -17.43 -12.30 11.57
N ILE A 71 -17.54 -11.79 10.35
CA ILE A 71 -16.85 -12.35 9.17
C ILE A 71 -15.61 -11.51 8.89
N THR A 72 -14.44 -12.12 9.01
CA THR A 72 -13.15 -11.48 8.72
C THR A 72 -12.59 -11.95 7.39
N LEU A 73 -12.19 -11.00 6.55
CA LEU A 73 -11.37 -11.30 5.37
C LEU A 73 -9.90 -11.30 5.81
N ASP A 74 -9.35 -12.49 6.06
CA ASP A 74 -7.96 -12.65 6.53
C ASP A 74 -6.91 -12.11 5.54
N SER A 75 -7.29 -11.95 4.28
CA SER A 75 -6.47 -11.36 3.23
C SER A 75 -6.42 -9.82 3.25
N LEU A 76 -7.28 -9.15 4.03
CA LEU A 76 -7.22 -7.71 4.17
C LEU A 76 -6.07 -7.28 5.09
N PRO A 77 -5.42 -6.14 4.81
CA PRO A 77 -4.41 -5.58 5.68
C PRO A 77 -4.85 -5.48 7.14
N ASP A 78 -3.99 -5.93 8.05
CA ASP A 78 -4.14 -5.68 9.47
C ASP A 78 -3.31 -4.46 9.88
N LEU A 79 -3.96 -3.50 10.55
CA LEU A 79 -3.43 -2.16 10.80
C LEU A 79 -3.26 -1.93 12.29
N TYR A 80 -2.12 -2.37 12.84
CA TYR A 80 -1.76 -2.14 14.23
C TYR A 80 -0.95 -0.86 14.39
N HIS A 81 -1.59 0.28 14.66
CA HIS A 81 -0.85 1.53 14.86
C HIS A 81 -1.35 2.36 16.03
N THR A 82 -0.59 2.29 17.13
CA THR A 82 -0.74 3.12 18.33
C THR A 82 -0.09 4.49 18.13
N ALA A 83 -0.60 5.54 18.76
CA ALA A 83 -0.10 6.93 18.60
C ALA A 83 1.41 7.10 18.88
N GLY A 84 2.00 6.25 19.75
CA GLY A 84 3.44 6.25 20.02
C GLY A 84 4.31 5.86 18.81
N HIS A 85 3.76 5.10 17.86
CA HIS A 85 4.49 4.62 16.69
C HIS A 85 4.79 5.73 15.67
N LEU A 86 4.05 6.85 15.70
CA LEU A 86 4.24 7.96 14.76
C LEU A 86 5.64 8.60 14.86
N ARG A 87 6.23 8.63 16.06
CA ARG A 87 7.54 9.26 16.30
C ARG A 87 8.71 8.45 15.74
N SER A 88 8.51 7.15 15.48
CA SER A 88 9.52 6.24 14.93
C SER A 88 9.30 5.91 13.46
N LEU A 89 8.33 6.55 12.79
CA LEU A 89 8.01 6.24 11.39
C LEU A 89 9.15 6.65 10.46
N LYS A 90 9.61 5.68 9.66
CA LYS A 90 10.48 5.94 8.52
C LYS A 90 9.63 6.14 7.27
N VAL A 91 9.90 7.20 6.51
CA VAL A 91 9.14 7.58 5.31
C VAL A 91 9.05 6.44 4.31
N ASN A 92 10.19 5.86 3.93
CA ASN A 92 10.23 4.80 2.92
C ASN A 92 9.50 3.53 3.38
N GLU A 93 9.70 3.08 4.62
CA GLU A 93 9.00 1.89 5.16
C GLU A 93 7.48 2.13 5.19
N SER A 94 7.05 3.31 5.64
CA SER A 94 5.63 3.67 5.72
C SER A 94 4.99 3.79 4.32
N LEU A 95 5.70 4.36 3.34
CA LEU A 95 5.22 4.44 1.97
C LEU A 95 5.17 3.07 1.30
N THR A 96 6.14 2.20 1.54
CA THR A 96 6.12 0.81 1.02
C THR A 96 4.92 0.05 1.60
N GLN A 97 4.70 0.16 2.91
CA GLN A 97 3.56 -0.45 3.58
C GLN A 97 2.22 0.10 3.03
N MET A 98 2.10 1.43 2.90
CA MET A 98 0.91 2.08 2.34
C MET A 98 0.65 1.66 0.90
N TYR A 99 1.70 1.50 0.08
CA TYR A 99 1.57 1.01 -1.29
C TYR A 99 1.01 -0.42 -1.31
N GLY A 100 1.57 -1.33 -0.51
CA GLY A 100 1.09 -2.71 -0.41
C GLY A 100 -0.37 -2.80 0.04
N TYR A 101 -0.77 -2.01 1.04
CA TYR A 101 -2.16 -1.94 1.49
C TYR A 101 -3.09 -1.37 0.42
N THR A 102 -2.66 -0.32 -0.29
CA THR A 102 -3.44 0.27 -1.39
C THR A 102 -3.72 -0.76 -2.48
N GLN A 103 -2.72 -1.57 -2.84
CA GLN A 103 -2.86 -2.66 -3.82
C GLN A 103 -3.83 -3.74 -3.33
N SER A 104 -3.69 -4.17 -2.06
CA SER A 104 -4.58 -5.17 -1.48
C SER A 104 -6.03 -4.69 -1.46
N PHE A 105 -6.30 -3.48 -0.96
CA PHE A 105 -7.67 -2.92 -0.97
C PHE A 105 -8.24 -2.80 -2.38
N LYS A 106 -7.42 -2.42 -3.37
CA LYS A 106 -7.89 -2.31 -4.75
C LYS A 106 -8.39 -3.66 -5.24
N LEU A 107 -7.60 -4.71 -5.01
CA LEU A 107 -7.94 -6.07 -5.39
C LEU A 107 -9.25 -6.53 -4.72
N HIS A 108 -9.43 -6.29 -3.42
CA HIS A 108 -10.65 -6.64 -2.71
C HIS A 108 -11.87 -5.86 -3.21
N ILE A 109 -11.72 -4.58 -3.57
CA ILE A 109 -12.82 -3.77 -4.12
C ILE A 109 -13.20 -4.25 -5.53
N ASP A 110 -12.22 -4.58 -6.36
CA ASP A 110 -12.46 -5.14 -7.70
C ASP A 110 -13.17 -6.50 -7.62
N TRP A 111 -12.76 -7.35 -6.67
CA TRP A 111 -13.44 -8.62 -6.39
C TRP A 111 -14.87 -8.39 -5.89
N LEU A 112 -15.07 -7.47 -4.94
CA LEU A 112 -16.39 -7.20 -4.36
C LEU A 112 -17.38 -6.71 -5.43
N LYS A 113 -16.90 -5.91 -6.39
CA LYS A 113 -17.71 -5.48 -7.53
C LYS A 113 -18.26 -6.68 -8.29
N VAL A 114 -17.40 -7.62 -8.69
CA VAL A 114 -17.80 -8.84 -9.39
C VAL A 114 -18.72 -9.71 -8.52
N ALA A 115 -18.39 -9.85 -7.23
CA ALA A 115 -19.19 -10.63 -6.29
C ALA A 115 -20.62 -10.10 -6.16
N LYS A 116 -20.79 -8.77 -6.05
CA LYS A 116 -22.11 -8.12 -5.97
C LYS A 116 -22.88 -8.19 -7.29
N GLU A 117 -22.20 -8.03 -8.43
CA GLU A 117 -22.80 -8.20 -9.76
C GLU A 117 -23.37 -9.61 -9.95
N ASN A 118 -22.64 -10.65 -9.53
CA ASN A 118 -23.07 -12.05 -9.62
C ASN A 118 -24.34 -12.37 -8.82
N VAL A 119 -24.60 -11.63 -7.75
CA VAL A 119 -25.80 -11.79 -6.90
C VAL A 119 -26.81 -10.66 -7.11
N SER A 120 -26.71 -9.92 -8.22
CA SER A 120 -27.61 -8.83 -8.59
C SER A 120 -27.74 -7.71 -7.55
N LEU A 121 -26.69 -7.48 -6.76
CA LEU A 121 -26.61 -6.35 -5.84
C LEU A 121 -25.99 -5.12 -6.51
N PRO A 122 -26.49 -3.92 -6.20
CA PRO A 122 -25.94 -2.69 -6.75
C PRO A 122 -24.50 -2.44 -6.27
N PHE A 123 -23.68 -1.92 -7.18
CA PHE A 123 -22.34 -1.40 -6.89
C PHE A 123 -22.16 -0.05 -7.58
N GLN A 124 -21.31 0.81 -7.02
CA GLN A 124 -21.11 2.15 -7.58
C GLN A 124 -20.53 2.08 -9.00
N THR A 125 -21.09 2.84 -9.93
CA THR A 125 -20.75 2.85 -11.35
C THR A 125 -19.84 4.02 -11.78
N GLU A 126 -19.71 5.06 -10.97
CA GLU A 126 -18.87 6.24 -11.23
C GLU A 126 -17.41 6.03 -10.80
N GLU A 127 -16.60 7.10 -10.72
CA GLU A 127 -15.21 7.11 -10.26
C GLU A 127 -15.12 6.60 -8.80
N GLY A 128 -15.12 5.27 -8.66
CA GLY A 128 -15.28 4.58 -7.39
C GLY A 128 -13.96 4.40 -6.64
N ALA A 129 -14.05 3.75 -5.48
CA ALA A 129 -12.91 3.54 -4.59
C ALA A 129 -11.71 2.85 -5.29
N SER A 130 -11.94 1.94 -6.25
CA SER A 130 -10.85 1.30 -7.01
C SER A 130 -10.02 2.30 -7.84
N SER A 131 -10.67 3.30 -8.46
CA SER A 131 -9.96 4.35 -9.22
C SER A 131 -9.08 5.20 -8.30
N HIS A 132 -9.63 5.64 -7.17
CA HIS A 132 -8.87 6.41 -6.18
C HIS A 132 -7.72 5.62 -5.55
N LEU A 133 -7.89 4.32 -5.30
CA LEU A 133 -6.81 3.44 -4.83
C LEU A 133 -5.72 3.31 -5.90
N LEU A 134 -6.08 3.16 -7.18
CA LEU A 134 -5.10 3.13 -8.27
C LEU A 134 -4.32 4.46 -8.34
N GLN A 135 -5.02 5.60 -8.28
CA GLN A 135 -4.39 6.92 -8.27
C GLN A 135 -3.45 7.10 -7.07
N LEU A 136 -3.89 6.71 -5.87
CA LEU A 136 -3.06 6.74 -4.66
C LEU A 136 -1.82 5.87 -4.80
N SER A 137 -1.97 4.62 -5.28
CA SER A 137 -0.85 3.72 -5.53
C SER A 137 0.15 4.33 -6.51
N ASN A 138 -0.34 4.93 -7.60
CA ASN A 138 0.52 5.57 -8.60
C ASN A 138 1.31 6.73 -8.00
N LEU A 139 0.68 7.55 -7.14
CA LEU A 139 1.36 8.64 -6.43
C LEU A 139 2.44 8.09 -5.48
N ILE A 140 2.11 7.09 -4.65
CA ILE A 140 3.06 6.48 -3.72
C ILE A 140 4.22 5.86 -4.50
N GLY A 141 3.92 5.17 -5.60
CA GLY A 141 4.91 4.54 -6.48
C GLY A 141 5.88 5.54 -7.11
N LYS A 142 5.52 6.83 -7.28
CA LYS A 142 6.47 7.87 -7.72
C LYS A 142 7.48 8.24 -6.64
N CYS A 143 7.17 7.97 -5.38
CA CYS A 143 8.02 8.28 -4.23
C CYS A 143 8.85 7.08 -3.74
N LEU A 144 8.54 5.87 -4.22
CA LEU A 144 9.26 4.65 -3.86
C LEU A 144 10.44 4.38 -4.80
N HIS A 145 11.55 3.89 -4.21
CA HIS A 145 12.64 3.32 -4.99
C HIS A 145 12.18 2.03 -5.71
N PRO A 146 12.62 1.75 -6.95
CA PRO A 146 12.15 0.59 -7.72
C PRO A 146 12.26 -0.75 -6.99
N GLN A 147 13.35 -1.00 -6.26
CA GLN A 147 13.54 -2.24 -5.48
C GLN A 147 12.48 -2.45 -4.38
N ASN A 148 11.89 -1.38 -3.85
CA ASN A 148 10.83 -1.49 -2.84
C ASN A 148 9.49 -1.91 -3.43
N LYS A 149 9.29 -1.77 -4.75
CA LYS A 149 8.06 -2.21 -5.43
C LYS A 149 8.08 -3.70 -5.70
N GLU A 150 9.24 -4.23 -6.09
CA GLU A 150 9.43 -5.66 -6.41
C GLU A 150 9.44 -6.54 -5.17
N ALA A 151 9.80 -5.99 -4.00
CA ALA A 151 9.85 -6.72 -2.74
C ALA A 151 8.47 -7.07 -2.15
N LEU A 152 7.36 -6.57 -2.73
CA LEU A 152 6.02 -6.85 -2.22
C LEU A 152 5.50 -8.20 -2.73
N PRO A 153 5.05 -9.10 -1.83
CA PRO A 153 4.58 -10.42 -2.23
C PRO A 153 3.36 -10.30 -3.15
N SER A 154 3.50 -10.77 -4.39
CA SER A 154 2.45 -10.86 -5.41
C SER A 154 1.65 -12.16 -5.29
N VAL A 155 1.37 -12.63 -4.07
CA VAL A 155 0.51 -13.80 -3.88
C VAL A 155 -0.93 -13.32 -4.02
N ALA A 156 -1.66 -13.87 -5.00
CA ALA A 156 -3.07 -13.60 -5.15
C ALA A 156 -3.80 -14.03 -3.86
N PRO A 157 -4.61 -13.15 -3.23
CA PRO A 157 -5.30 -13.50 -2.01
C PRO A 157 -6.35 -14.58 -2.30
N ASN A 158 -6.51 -15.51 -1.37
CA ASN A 158 -7.59 -16.50 -1.40
C ASN A 158 -8.91 -15.81 -1.04
N LEU A 159 -9.61 -15.31 -2.06
CA LEU A 159 -10.89 -14.63 -1.90
C LEU A 159 -12.03 -15.64 -1.83
N PRO A 160 -13.04 -15.41 -0.96
CA PRO A 160 -14.15 -16.34 -0.81
C PRO A 160 -15.06 -16.37 -2.03
N VAL A 161 -15.72 -17.51 -2.25
CA VAL A 161 -16.78 -17.64 -3.25
C VAL A 161 -18.08 -17.12 -2.64
N VAL A 162 -18.66 -16.11 -3.26
CA VAL A 162 -19.91 -15.47 -2.81
C VAL A 162 -21.07 -16.04 -3.62
N SER A 163 -22.00 -16.72 -2.95
CA SER A 163 -23.15 -17.38 -3.60
C SER A 163 -24.48 -16.72 -3.29
N ASN A 164 -24.54 -15.78 -2.34
CA ASN A 164 -25.76 -15.09 -1.96
C ASN A 164 -25.51 -13.61 -1.64
N ALA A 165 -26.59 -12.83 -1.65
CA ALA A 165 -26.56 -11.39 -1.44
C ALA A 165 -26.15 -11.01 0.00
N PHE A 166 -26.48 -11.83 1.00
CA PHE A 166 -26.14 -11.55 2.39
C PHE A 166 -24.62 -11.61 2.60
N ASP A 167 -23.94 -12.65 2.13
CA ASP A 167 -22.48 -12.77 2.22
C ASP A 167 -21.79 -11.60 1.50
N ALA A 168 -22.25 -11.25 0.30
CA ALA A 168 -21.73 -10.10 -0.44
C ALA A 168 -21.87 -8.79 0.35
N LEU A 169 -22.97 -8.63 1.08
CA LEU A 169 -23.22 -7.47 1.92
C LEU A 169 -22.31 -7.47 3.15
N VAL A 170 -22.17 -8.59 3.85
CA VAL A 170 -21.27 -8.70 5.01
C VAL A 170 -19.82 -8.39 4.61
N TYR A 171 -19.34 -8.96 3.50
CA TYR A 171 -17.99 -8.64 3.00
C TYR A 171 -17.85 -7.17 2.59
N SER A 172 -18.90 -6.54 2.06
CA SER A 172 -18.88 -5.11 1.75
C SER A 172 -18.78 -4.22 2.99
N VAL A 173 -19.37 -4.63 4.11
CA VAL A 173 -19.26 -3.96 5.41
C VAL A 173 -17.85 -4.10 5.96
N GLU A 174 -17.30 -5.32 6.02
CA GLU A 174 -15.92 -5.56 6.49
C GLU A 174 -14.87 -4.79 5.67
N ILE A 175 -14.99 -4.80 4.33
CA ILE A 175 -14.10 -4.03 3.45
C ILE A 175 -14.24 -2.53 3.72
N SER A 176 -15.46 -2.02 3.93
CA SER A 176 -15.70 -0.62 4.26
C SER A 176 -14.99 -0.22 5.55
N ASP A 177 -15.14 -1.01 6.60
CA ASP A 177 -14.61 -0.69 7.93
C ASP A 177 -13.07 -0.74 7.95
N ARG A 178 -12.48 -1.77 7.35
CA ARG A 178 -11.01 -1.82 7.21
C ARG A 178 -10.47 -0.70 6.33
N LEU A 179 -11.18 -0.32 5.27
CA LEU A 179 -10.77 0.80 4.42
C LEU A 179 -10.83 2.14 5.17
N LYS A 180 -11.83 2.35 6.05
CA LYS A 180 -11.87 3.54 6.92
C LYS A 180 -10.64 3.60 7.84
N VAL A 181 -10.27 2.48 8.46
CA VAL A 181 -9.07 2.39 9.31
C VAL A 181 -7.81 2.71 8.52
N PHE A 182 -7.68 2.13 7.32
CA PHE A 182 -6.58 2.44 6.39
C PHE A 182 -6.51 3.92 6.04
N CYS A 183 -7.62 4.53 5.62
CA CYS A 183 -7.66 5.94 5.28
C CYS A 183 -7.29 6.82 6.48
N GLY A 184 -7.77 6.50 7.68
CA GLY A 184 -7.44 7.22 8.91
C GLY A 184 -5.97 7.11 9.31
N TRP A 185 -5.36 5.95 9.11
CA TRP A 185 -3.92 5.76 9.29
C TRP A 185 -3.11 6.53 8.23
N SER A 186 -3.39 6.31 6.94
CA SER A 186 -2.68 6.92 5.83
C SER A 186 -2.69 8.45 5.91
N LYS A 187 -3.84 9.05 6.23
CA LYS A 187 -3.97 10.50 6.42
C LYS A 187 -3.09 11.02 7.55
N ARG A 188 -2.98 10.30 8.67
CA ARG A 188 -2.10 10.68 9.80
C ARG A 188 -0.62 10.63 9.39
N VAL A 189 -0.21 9.54 8.76
CA VAL A 189 1.16 9.34 8.27
C VAL A 189 1.56 10.40 7.26
N LEU A 190 0.72 10.63 6.24
CA LEU A 190 0.99 11.61 5.19
C LEU A 190 1.05 13.05 5.73
N ARG A 191 0.16 13.42 6.66
CA ARG A 191 0.22 14.74 7.32
C ARG A 191 1.47 14.91 8.16
N TYR A 192 1.90 13.86 8.85
CA TYR A 192 3.15 13.89 9.60
C TYR A 192 4.33 14.13 8.65
N PHE A 193 4.43 13.41 7.54
CA PHE A 193 5.50 13.61 6.56
C PHE A 193 5.42 14.97 5.87
N HIS A 194 4.23 15.44 5.51
CA HIS A 194 4.05 16.76 4.88
C HIS A 194 4.51 17.88 5.82
N LYS A 195 4.20 17.81 7.13
CA LYS A 195 4.62 18.85 8.09
C LYS A 195 6.13 18.89 8.35
N HIS A 196 6.82 17.75 8.20
CA HIS A 196 8.25 17.60 8.48
C HIS A 196 9.09 17.43 7.20
N SER A 197 8.48 17.74 6.05
CA SER A 197 9.13 17.91 4.75
C SER A 197 9.35 19.40 4.53
#